data_AF-A0A932LHH9-F1
#
_entry.id   AF-A0A932LHH9-F1
#
_cell.length_a   1.000
_cell.length_b   1.000
_cell.length_c   1.000
_cell.angle_alpha   90.00
_cell.angle_beta   90.00
_cell.angle_gamma   90.00
#
_symmetry.space_group_name_H-M   'P 1'
#
loop_
_entity.id
_entity.type
_entity.pdbx_description
1 polymer ?
#
loop_
_entity_poly.entity_id
_entity_poly.type
_entity_poly.pdbx_seq_one_letter_code
_entity_poly.pdbx_strand_id
1 'polypeptide(L)' 'MKSDIELKQDVADELKWEPSVNEAHIGVTVHNGVVTLTGHVPSYAEKYGAEKAAKR' A
#
# COMPACT_ATOMS: atom_id res chain seq x y z
N MET A 1 -1.58 -0.49 20.22
CA MET A 1 -2.48 0.10 19.20
C MET A 1 -1.54 0.73 18.19
N LYS A 2 -1.44 0.18 16.96
CA LYS A 2 -0.59 0.80 15.93
C LYS A 2 -1.20 2.16 15.62
N SER A 3 -0.38 3.22 15.62
CA SER A 3 -0.85 4.54 15.19
C SER A 3 -1.06 4.52 13.67
N ASP A 4 -1.89 5.40 13.14
CA ASP A 4 -2.07 5.58 11.69
C ASP A 4 -0.73 5.79 10.95
N ILE A 5 0.21 6.53 11.55
CA ILE A 5 1.58 6.68 11.04
C ILE A 5 2.32 5.34 10.96
N GLU A 6 2.25 4.52 12.02
CA GLU A 6 2.91 3.22 12.04
C GLU A 6 2.28 2.27 11.02
N LEU A 7 0.96 2.26 10.92
CA LEU A 7 0.24 1.46 9.94
C LEU A 7 0.56 1.88 8.51
N LYS A 8 0.68 3.20 8.26
CA LYS A 8 1.11 3.72 6.96
C LYS A 8 2.52 3.23 6.61
N GLN A 9 3.43 3.26 7.59
CA GLN A 9 4.81 2.83 7.39
C GLN A 9 4.86 1.33 7.08
N ASP A 10 4.15 0.50 7.86
CA ASP A 10 3.99 -0.95 7.64
C ASP A 10 3.53 -1.26 6.21
N VAL A 11 2.46 -0.58 5.76
CA VAL A 11 1.91 -0.76 4.41
C VAL A 11 2.88 -0.31 3.32
N ALA A 12 3.57 0.81 3.53
CA ALA A 12 4.56 1.32 2.58
C ALA A 12 5.76 0.36 2.46
N ASP A 13 6.24 -0.18 3.58
CA ASP A 13 7.28 -1.19 3.60
C ASP A 13 6.82 -2.47 2.88
N GLU A 14 5.61 -2.99 3.14
CA GLU A 14 5.08 -4.17 2.43
C GLU A 14 4.95 -3.93 0.91
N LEU A 15 4.52 -2.74 0.49
CA LEU A 15 4.45 -2.36 -0.93
C LEU A 15 5.84 -2.32 -1.58
N LYS A 16 6.85 -1.84 -0.85
CA LYS A 16 8.24 -1.83 -1.31
C LYS A 16 8.84 -3.24 -1.42
N TRP A 17 8.40 -4.16 -0.57
CA TRP A 17 8.80 -5.57 -0.62
C TRP A 17 8.05 -6.38 -1.70
N GLU A 18 7.01 -5.83 -2.33
CA GLU A 18 6.23 -6.50 -3.36
C GLU A 18 6.81 -6.18 -4.76
N PRO A 19 7.59 -7.09 -5.38
CA PRO A 19 8.25 -6.84 -6.68
C PRO A 19 7.24 -6.70 -7.83
N SER A 20 6.02 -7.16 -7.60
CA SER A 20 4.91 -7.06 -8.54
C SER A 20 4.27 -5.66 -8.55
N VAL A 21 4.75 -4.72 -7.74
CA VAL A 21 4.16 -3.39 -7.54
C VAL A 21 5.23 -2.31 -7.58
N ASN A 22 4.94 -1.22 -8.29
CA ASN A 22 5.78 -0.03 -8.22
C ASN A 22 5.19 1.00 -7.23
N GLU A 23 5.75 1.04 -6.02
CA GLU A 23 5.32 1.97 -4.95
C GLU A 23 5.37 3.44 -5.37
N ALA A 24 6.25 3.82 -6.32
CA ALA A 24 6.40 5.21 -6.74
C ALA A 24 5.14 5.79 -7.40
N HIS A 25 4.25 4.93 -7.90
CA HIS A 25 2.99 5.32 -8.53
C HIS A 25 1.78 5.18 -7.60
N ILE A 26 1.99 4.74 -6.35
CA ILE A 26 0.93 4.43 -5.38
C ILE A 26 1.13 5.28 -4.12
N GLY A 27 0.23 6.22 -3.89
CA GLY A 27 0.09 6.94 -2.64
C GLY A 27 -0.65 6.12 -1.60
N VAL A 28 -0.04 5.99 -0.41
CA VAL A 28 -0.63 5.34 0.77
C VAL A 28 -1.07 6.41 1.78
N THR A 29 -2.35 6.39 2.13
CA THR A 29 -2.91 7.23 3.19
C THR A 29 -3.62 6.36 4.22
N VAL A 30 -3.40 6.66 5.50
CA VAL A 30 -4.08 5.99 6.60
C VAL A 30 -4.83 7.02 7.41
N HIS A 31 -6.11 6.76 7.63
CA HIS A 31 -6.96 7.64 8.43
C HIS A 31 -7.83 6.82 9.36
N ASN A 32 -7.68 7.04 10.67
CA ASN A 32 -8.45 6.34 11.70
C ASN A 32 -8.42 4.80 11.55
N GLY A 33 -7.24 4.25 11.24
CA GLY A 33 -7.04 2.81 11.00
C GLY A 33 -7.50 2.28 9.63
N VAL A 34 -8.02 3.14 8.76
CA VAL A 34 -8.41 2.78 7.39
C VAL A 34 -7.28 3.13 6.43
N VAL A 35 -6.74 2.11 5.75
CA VAL A 35 -5.72 2.26 4.71
C VAL A 35 -6.39 2.52 3.35
N THR A 36 -5.95 3.57 2.68
CA THR A 36 -6.39 3.96 1.34
C THR A 36 -5.19 3.98 0.41
N LEU A 37 -5.28 3.22 -0.68
CA LEU A 37 -4.30 3.24 -1.77
C LEU A 37 -4.85 4.08 -2.91
N THR A 38 -4.07 5.04 -3.39
CA THR A 38 -4.41 5.93 -4.50
C THR A 38 -3.28 5.95 -5.50
N GLY A 39 -3.56 6.09 -6.80
CA GLY A 39 -2.51 6.09 -7.81
C GLY A 39 -2.93 5.43 -9.10
N HIS A 40 -1.97 5.33 -10.02
CA HIS A 40 -2.16 4.69 -11.32
C HIS A 40 -1.19 3.53 -11.47
N VAL A 41 -1.75 2.33 -11.61
CA VAL A 41 -0.99 1.13 -11.96
C VAL A 41 -1.28 0.75 -13.42
N PRO A 42 -0.26 0.36 -14.20
CA PRO A 42 -0.43 0.03 -15.61
C PRO A 42 -1.11 -1.34 -15.83
N SER A 43 -1.18 -2.19 -14.80
CA SER A 43 -1.73 -3.54 -14.90
C SER A 43 -2.64 -3.92 -13.73
N TYR A 44 -3.64 -4.77 -14.02
CA TYR A 44 -4.51 -5.33 -12.99
C TYR A 44 -3.75 -6.21 -11.99
N ALA A 45 -2.68 -6.89 -12.42
CA ALA A 45 -1.82 -7.67 -11.56
C ALA A 45 -1.13 -6.79 -10.50
N GLU A 46 -0.64 -5.61 -10.89
CA GLU A 46 -0.08 -4.61 -9.97
C GLU A 46 -1.15 -4.12 -8.98
N LYS A 47 -2.37 -3.83 -9.45
CA LYS A 47 -3.48 -3.46 -8.58
C LYS A 47 -3.73 -4.52 -7.50
N TYR A 48 -3.76 -5.79 -7.92
CA TYR A 48 -4.00 -6.92 -7.03
C TYR A 48 -2.84 -7.14 -6.05
N GLY A 49 -1.59 -7.01 -6.52
CA GLY A 49 -0.40 -7.06 -5.68
C GLY A 49 -0.42 -5.98 -4.60
N ALA A 50 -0.77 -4.74 -4.97
CA ALA A 50 -0.83 -3.62 -4.04
C ALA A 50 -1.90 -3.82 -2.96
N GLU A 51 -3.09 -4.32 -3.34
CA GLU A 51 -4.15 -4.64 -2.39
C GLU A 51 -3.72 -5.77 -1.43
N LYS A 52 -3.03 -6.78 -1.95
CA LYS A 52 -2.55 -7.91 -1.16
C LYS A 52 -1.44 -7.50 -0.19
N ALA A 53 -0.51 -6.67 -0.64
CA ALA A 53 0.56 -6.11 0.19
C ALA A 53 -0.01 -5.27 1.33
N ALA A 54 -0.99 -4.40 1.05
CA ALA A 54 -1.63 -3.57 2.08
C ALA A 54 -2.52 -4.31 3.09
N LYS A 55 -2.80 -5.60 2.87
CA LYS A 55 -3.58 -6.45 3.79
C LYS A 55 -2.72 -7.28 4.75
N ARG A 56 -1.39 -7.23 4.62
CA ARG A 56 -0.47 -8.01 5.46
C ARG A 56 -0.21 -7.38 6.81
#